data_AF-A0A914XE26-F1
#
_entry.id   AF-A0A914XE26-F1
#
_cell.length_a   1.000
_cell.length_b   1.000
_cell.length_c   1.000
_cell.angle_alpha   90.00
_cell.angle_beta   90.00
_cell.angle_gamma   90.00
#
_symmetry.space_group_name_H-M   'P 1'
#
loop_
_entity.id
_entity.type
_entity.pdbx_description
1 polymer ?
#
loop_
_entity_poly.entity_id
_entity_poly.type
_entity_poly.pdbx_seq_one_letter_code
_entity_poly.pdbx_strand_id
1 'polypeptide(L)'
;MMGLIGNIAEVQELRFQLMKDDYISIFCALLANLTDGIEISYNSAGVLAHIVSDGVDAWHNAGLTSSRLTVMEKIVEATNSWNLKSRRFINYRSFRPILRLIPMFESPASQHWAVWALANLTSTDGQKYCPYVENEGGVPLLELVATDNKSTTDIKRLAELVLQNIEKWRRKELTADDSMDEAPAEFEDEEQ
;
A
#
# COMPACT_ATOMS: atom_id res chain seq x y z
N MET A 1 -1.51 -3.82 -19.51
CA MET A 1 -2.96 -3.53 -19.34
C MET A 1 -3.34 -3.29 -17.88
N MET A 2 -2.90 -4.12 -16.91
CA MET A 2 -3.28 -3.96 -15.49
C MET A 2 -3.04 -2.56 -14.90
N GLY A 3 -1.96 -1.87 -15.26
CA GLY A 3 -1.69 -0.51 -14.74
C GLY A 3 -2.76 0.53 -15.10
N LEU A 4 -3.43 0.40 -16.25
CA LEU A 4 -4.51 1.33 -16.61
C LEU A 4 -5.77 1.06 -15.77
N ILE A 5 -6.11 -0.21 -15.54
CA ILE A 5 -7.29 -0.57 -14.76
C ILE A 5 -7.08 -0.23 -13.28
N GLY A 6 -5.87 -0.40 -12.75
CA GLY A 6 -5.49 0.10 -11.43
C GLY A 6 -5.83 1.58 -11.25
N ASN A 7 -5.40 2.43 -12.19
CA ASN A 7 -5.70 3.86 -12.14
C ASN A 7 -7.21 4.16 -12.16
N ILE A 8 -8.01 3.40 -12.93
CA ILE A 8 -9.47 3.56 -12.95
C ILE A 8 -10.05 3.20 -11.57
N ALA A 9 -9.57 2.12 -10.96
CA ALA A 9 -10.02 1.69 -9.63
C ALA A 9 -9.71 2.75 -8.55
N GLU A 10 -8.62 3.50 -8.68
CA GLU A 10 -8.24 4.54 -7.73
C GLU A 10 -9.14 5.80 -7.78
N VAL A 11 -9.94 5.98 -8.84
CA VAL A 11 -10.86 7.11 -9.02
C VAL A 11 -12.29 6.67 -8.67
N GLN A 12 -12.82 7.19 -7.56
CA GLN A 12 -14.11 6.76 -6.99
C GLN A 12 -15.25 6.90 -8.01
N GLU A 13 -15.28 7.99 -8.76
CA GLU A 13 -16.31 8.30 -9.75
C GLU A 13 -16.26 7.40 -10.99
N LEU A 14 -15.14 6.72 -11.23
CA LEU A 14 -14.99 5.77 -12.35
C LEU A 14 -15.06 4.31 -11.90
N ARG A 15 -14.89 4.04 -10.60
CA ARG A 15 -14.78 2.70 -10.04
C ARG A 15 -16.00 1.83 -10.32
N PHE A 16 -17.20 2.43 -10.36
CA PHE A 16 -18.43 1.71 -10.71
C PHE A 16 -18.36 1.02 -12.09
N GLN A 17 -17.54 1.53 -13.02
CA GLN A 17 -17.34 0.91 -14.34
C GLN A 17 -16.65 -0.46 -14.25
N LEU A 18 -15.94 -0.72 -13.15
CA LEU A 18 -15.27 -1.97 -12.85
C LEU A 18 -16.14 -2.95 -12.05
N MET A 19 -17.29 -2.50 -11.52
CA MET A 19 -18.22 -3.33 -10.75
C MET A 19 -19.11 -4.14 -11.68
N LYS A 20 -18.51 -5.13 -12.36
CA LYS A 20 -19.20 -6.10 -13.23
C LYS A 20 -18.73 -7.50 -12.89
N ASP A 21 -19.63 -8.49 -12.89
CA ASP A 21 -19.30 -9.86 -12.50
C ASP A 21 -18.11 -10.44 -13.26
N ASP A 22 -18.02 -10.21 -14.57
CA ASP A 22 -16.89 -10.67 -15.39
C ASP A 22 -15.56 -10.09 -14.89
N TYR A 23 -15.51 -8.80 -14.54
CA TYR A 23 -14.31 -8.16 -14.02
C TYR A 23 -13.96 -8.67 -12.63
N ILE A 24 -14.94 -8.77 -11.72
CA ILE A 24 -14.72 -9.30 -10.38
C ILE A 24 -14.20 -10.74 -10.45
N SER A 25 -14.78 -11.57 -11.32
CA SER A 25 -14.36 -12.96 -11.54
C SER A 25 -12.92 -13.04 -12.07
N ILE A 26 -12.57 -12.23 -13.08
CA ILE A 26 -11.22 -12.17 -13.64
C ILE A 26 -10.21 -11.77 -12.56
N PHE A 27 -10.45 -10.68 -11.83
CA PHE A 27 -9.50 -10.25 -10.78
C PHE A 27 -9.39 -11.27 -9.66
N CYS A 28 -10.49 -11.90 -9.24
CA CYS A 28 -10.45 -12.98 -8.26
C CYS A 28 -9.60 -14.17 -8.74
N ALA A 29 -9.70 -14.56 -10.01
CA ALA A 29 -8.89 -15.63 -10.57
C ALA A 29 -7.40 -15.28 -10.62
N LEU A 30 -7.08 -14.01 -10.90
CA LEU A 30 -5.69 -13.52 -10.94
C LEU A 30 -5.02 -13.44 -9.57
N LEU A 31 -5.76 -13.46 -8.46
CA LEU A 31 -5.19 -13.48 -7.11
C LEU A 31 -4.29 -14.69 -6.84
N ALA A 32 -4.57 -15.84 -7.45
CA ALA A 32 -3.74 -17.03 -7.32
C ALA A 32 -2.54 -17.05 -8.28
N ASN A 33 -2.42 -16.05 -9.16
CA ASN A 33 -1.36 -16.02 -10.16
C ASN A 33 -0.06 -15.46 -9.55
N LEU A 34 0.84 -16.40 -9.21
CA LEU A 34 2.18 -16.13 -8.70
C LEU A 34 3.28 -16.49 -9.71
N THR A 35 2.93 -16.64 -11.00
CA THR A 35 3.90 -16.88 -12.06
C THR A 35 4.75 -15.63 -12.23
N ASP A 36 6.06 -15.80 -12.11
CA ASP A 36 7.08 -14.73 -12.22
C ASP A 36 7.03 -13.65 -11.12
N GLY A 37 6.48 -13.95 -9.95
CA GLY A 37 6.43 -13.05 -8.81
C GLY A 37 5.01 -12.80 -8.32
N ILE A 38 4.81 -11.72 -7.57
CA ILE A 38 3.49 -11.40 -6.99
C ILE A 38 2.77 -10.29 -7.76
N GLU A 39 3.35 -9.77 -8.83
CA GLU A 39 2.90 -8.55 -9.50
C GLU A 39 1.46 -8.64 -10.01
N ILE A 40 1.09 -9.76 -10.63
CA ILE A 40 -0.26 -9.96 -11.18
C ILE A 40 -1.28 -10.06 -10.03
N SER A 41 -1.01 -10.93 -9.07
CA SER A 41 -1.83 -11.11 -7.87
C SER A 41 -1.98 -9.80 -7.08
N TYR A 42 -0.87 -9.09 -6.85
CA TYR A 42 -0.83 -7.83 -6.11
C TYR A 42 -1.66 -6.73 -6.77
N ASN A 43 -1.50 -6.52 -8.09
CA ASN A 43 -2.26 -5.49 -8.80
C ASN A 43 -3.76 -5.83 -8.85
N SER A 44 -4.09 -7.11 -9.00
CA SER A 44 -5.49 -7.57 -8.98
C SER A 44 -6.13 -7.37 -7.61
N ALA A 45 -5.38 -7.68 -6.54
CA ALA A 45 -5.81 -7.40 -5.17
C ALA A 45 -6.00 -5.90 -4.93
N GLY A 46 -5.14 -5.05 -5.50
CA GLY A 46 -5.29 -3.59 -5.41
C GLY A 46 -6.55 -3.06 -6.06
N VAL A 47 -6.87 -3.54 -7.27
CA VAL A 47 -8.13 -3.21 -7.94
C VAL A 47 -9.32 -3.64 -7.09
N LEU A 48 -9.32 -4.88 -6.60
CA LEU A 48 -10.40 -5.39 -5.76
C LEU A 48 -10.50 -4.66 -4.42
N ALA A 49 -9.38 -4.31 -3.79
CA ALA A 49 -9.30 -3.55 -2.55
C ALA A 49 -9.95 -2.17 -2.70
N HIS A 50 -9.74 -1.51 -3.83
CA HIS A 50 -10.46 -0.29 -4.16
C HIS A 50 -11.96 -0.56 -4.39
N ILE A 51 -12.35 -1.61 -5.12
CA ILE A 51 -13.77 -1.86 -5.38
C ILE A 51 -14.54 -2.17 -4.09
N VAL A 52 -14.02 -3.05 -3.23
CA VAL A 52 -14.71 -3.41 -1.99
C VAL A 52 -14.76 -2.27 -0.97
N SER A 53 -13.92 -1.23 -1.12
CA SER A 53 -13.92 -0.05 -0.24
C SER A 53 -15.06 0.93 -0.52
N ASP A 54 -15.77 0.82 -1.65
CA ASP A 54 -16.99 1.62 -1.90
C ASP A 54 -18.17 1.20 -1.00
N GLY A 55 -18.01 0.11 -0.24
CA GLY A 55 -18.97 -0.33 0.76
C GLY A 55 -20.07 -1.24 0.21
N VAL A 56 -20.93 -1.68 1.12
CA VAL A 56 -21.97 -2.67 0.81
C VAL A 56 -23.07 -2.10 -0.09
N ASP A 57 -23.44 -0.83 0.08
CA ASP A 57 -24.51 -0.21 -0.70
C ASP A 57 -24.10 -0.06 -2.17
N ALA A 58 -22.87 0.38 -2.44
CA ALA A 58 -22.34 0.44 -3.81
C ALA A 58 -22.30 -0.96 -4.45
N TRP A 59 -21.90 -1.98 -3.67
CA TRP A 59 -21.87 -3.36 -4.13
C TRP A 59 -23.25 -3.89 -4.51
N HIS A 60 -24.26 -3.63 -3.68
CA HIS A 60 -25.65 -4.01 -3.97
C HIS A 60 -26.23 -3.23 -5.15
N ASN A 61 -25.99 -1.91 -5.22
CA ASN A 61 -26.48 -1.06 -6.30
C ASN A 61 -25.90 -1.44 -7.67
N ALA A 62 -24.67 -1.97 -7.69
CA ALA A 62 -24.05 -2.49 -8.91
C ALA A 62 -24.68 -3.81 -9.41
N GLY A 63 -25.51 -4.47 -8.60
CA GLY A 63 -26.20 -5.71 -8.99
C GLY A 63 -25.26 -6.92 -9.16
N LEU A 64 -24.12 -6.93 -8.46
CA LEU A 64 -23.14 -8.01 -8.54
C LEU A 64 -23.69 -9.32 -7.95
N THR A 65 -23.46 -10.43 -8.65
CA THR A 65 -23.83 -11.78 -8.17
C THR A 65 -22.85 -12.31 -7.13
N SER A 66 -21.59 -11.89 -7.21
CA SER A 66 -20.54 -12.27 -6.26
C SER A 66 -20.72 -11.58 -4.90
N SER A 67 -20.49 -12.31 -3.81
CA SER A 67 -20.52 -11.74 -2.45
C SER A 67 -19.31 -10.84 -2.20
N ARG A 68 -19.54 -9.62 -1.72
CA ARG A 68 -18.48 -8.69 -1.28
C ARG A 68 -17.58 -9.31 -0.23
N LEU A 69 -18.16 -10.04 0.72
CA LEU A 69 -17.41 -10.71 1.80
C LEU A 69 -16.49 -11.79 1.22
N THR A 70 -16.97 -12.61 0.28
CA THR A 70 -16.14 -13.64 -0.37
C THR A 70 -14.98 -13.04 -1.17
N VAL A 71 -15.21 -11.90 -1.83
CA VAL A 71 -14.13 -11.18 -2.52
C VAL A 71 -13.11 -10.64 -1.51
N MET A 72 -13.57 -10.08 -0.39
CA MET A 72 -12.70 -9.62 0.69
C MET A 72 -11.86 -10.75 1.31
N GLU A 73 -12.45 -11.92 1.55
CA GLU A 73 -11.73 -13.11 2.03
C GLU A 73 -10.60 -13.51 1.07
N LYS A 74 -10.88 -13.53 -0.24
CA LYS A 74 -9.86 -13.83 -1.27
C LYS A 74 -8.72 -12.82 -1.30
N ILE A 75 -9.01 -11.53 -1.14
CA ILE A 75 -7.96 -10.48 -1.05
C ILE A 75 -7.07 -10.75 0.16
N VAL A 76 -7.65 -11.06 1.32
CA VAL A 76 -6.90 -11.34 2.55
C VAL A 76 -6.06 -12.60 2.40
N GLU A 77 -6.62 -13.67 1.85
CA GLU A 77 -5.90 -14.93 1.57
C GLU A 77 -4.69 -14.68 0.67
N ALA A 78 -4.89 -13.97 -0.45
CA ALA A 78 -3.81 -13.63 -1.37
C ALA A 78 -2.73 -12.77 -0.68
N THR A 79 -3.13 -11.74 0.06
CA THR A 79 -2.21 -10.84 0.77
C THR A 79 -1.35 -11.58 1.79
N ASN A 80 -1.94 -12.55 2.50
CA ASN A 80 -1.24 -13.39 3.47
C ASN A 80 -0.26 -14.38 2.83
N SER A 81 -0.48 -14.75 1.56
CA SER A 81 0.38 -15.71 0.85
C SER A 81 1.71 -15.11 0.38
N TRP A 82 1.80 -13.78 0.28
CA TRP A 82 2.97 -13.12 -0.30
C TRP A 82 4.11 -12.96 0.71
N ASN A 83 5.34 -13.12 0.22
CA ASN A 83 6.52 -12.75 1.00
C ASN A 83 6.63 -11.22 1.08
N LEU A 84 6.67 -10.68 2.31
CA LEU A 84 6.77 -9.24 2.55
C LEU A 84 8.05 -8.60 1.99
N LYS A 85 9.10 -9.38 1.70
CA LYS A 85 10.34 -8.91 1.07
C LYS A 85 10.35 -9.06 -0.45
N SER A 86 9.27 -9.55 -1.07
CA SER A 86 9.17 -9.64 -2.53
C SER A 86 9.35 -8.26 -3.15
N ARG A 87 10.35 -8.13 -4.03
CA ARG A 87 10.49 -6.94 -4.87
C ARG A 87 9.42 -6.97 -5.95
N ARG A 88 8.95 -5.79 -6.31
CA ARG A 88 7.94 -5.60 -7.36
C ARG A 88 8.39 -4.48 -8.28
N PHE A 89 8.21 -4.66 -9.58
CA PHE A 89 8.53 -3.63 -10.56
C PHE A 89 7.37 -2.65 -10.73
N ILE A 90 7.07 -1.89 -9.67
CA ILE A 90 5.97 -0.91 -9.64
C ILE A 90 6.53 0.45 -9.21
N ASN A 91 6.22 1.48 -9.98
CA ASN A 91 6.58 2.87 -9.67
C ASN A 91 5.34 3.68 -9.29
N TYR A 92 5.21 3.96 -8.00
CA TYR A 92 4.18 4.87 -7.49
C TYR A 92 4.60 6.32 -7.71
N ARG A 93 3.66 7.12 -8.24
CA ARG A 93 3.79 8.59 -8.34
C ARG A 93 3.11 9.32 -7.19
N SER A 94 2.22 8.64 -6.48
CA SER A 94 1.57 9.10 -5.25
C SER A 94 1.10 7.89 -4.45
N PHE A 95 1.07 8.00 -3.13
CA PHE A 95 0.45 7.03 -2.23
C PHE A 95 -0.96 7.41 -1.80
N ARG A 96 -1.47 8.62 -2.12
CA ARG A 96 -2.86 9.03 -1.82
C ARG A 96 -3.92 7.96 -2.11
N PRO A 97 -3.88 7.21 -3.23
CA PRO A 97 -4.84 6.13 -3.46
C PRO A 97 -4.76 5.02 -2.41
N ILE A 98 -3.56 4.54 -2.07
CA ILE A 98 -3.32 3.55 -1.02
C ILE A 98 -3.74 4.11 0.35
N LEU A 99 -3.32 5.34 0.68
CA LEU A 99 -3.59 5.97 1.98
C LEU A 99 -5.09 6.11 2.24
N ARG A 100 -5.90 6.41 1.22
CA ARG A 100 -7.37 6.50 1.33
C ARG A 100 -8.04 5.18 1.76
N LEU A 101 -7.38 4.03 1.60
CA LEU A 101 -7.90 2.74 2.03
C LEU A 101 -7.62 2.43 3.51
N ILE A 102 -6.62 3.06 4.11
CA ILE A 102 -6.21 2.81 5.50
C ILE A 102 -7.36 3.05 6.51
N PRO A 103 -8.14 4.14 6.46
CA PRO A 103 -9.20 4.38 7.43
C PRO A 103 -10.50 3.58 7.16
N MET A 104 -10.52 2.65 6.19
CA MET A 104 -11.72 1.93 5.78
C MET A 104 -12.00 0.69 6.64
N PHE A 105 -12.36 0.90 7.91
CA PHE A 105 -12.62 -0.19 8.87
C PHE A 105 -13.79 -1.11 8.50
N GLU A 106 -14.75 -0.63 7.72
CA GLU A 106 -15.86 -1.44 7.17
C GLU A 106 -15.44 -2.31 5.97
N SER A 107 -14.17 -2.20 5.56
CA SER A 107 -13.54 -2.94 4.46
C SER A 107 -12.17 -3.46 4.90
N PRO A 108 -12.08 -4.37 5.91
CA PRO A 108 -10.81 -4.86 6.44
C PRO A 108 -9.85 -5.44 5.38
N ALA A 109 -10.36 -6.03 4.30
CA ALA A 109 -9.52 -6.50 3.19
C ALA A 109 -8.81 -5.35 2.45
N SER A 110 -9.50 -4.21 2.24
CA SER A 110 -8.90 -3.01 1.64
C SER A 110 -7.82 -2.43 2.54
N GLN A 111 -8.11 -2.33 3.84
CA GLN A 111 -7.16 -1.86 4.85
C GLN A 111 -5.94 -2.80 4.89
N HIS A 112 -6.14 -4.12 4.92
CA HIS A 112 -5.06 -5.11 4.94
C HIS A 112 -4.15 -4.97 3.72
N TRP A 113 -4.70 -4.95 2.50
CA TRP A 113 -3.90 -4.77 1.29
C TRP A 113 -3.10 -3.47 1.31
N ALA A 114 -3.72 -2.36 1.73
CA ALA A 114 -3.07 -1.05 1.76
C ALA A 114 -1.90 -1.00 2.75
N VAL A 115 -2.11 -1.49 3.97
CA VAL A 115 -1.04 -1.50 4.99
C VAL A 115 0.06 -2.49 4.62
N TRP A 116 -0.28 -3.65 4.05
CA TRP A 116 0.71 -4.60 3.53
C TRP A 116 1.55 -3.98 2.40
N ALA A 117 0.91 -3.25 1.48
CA ALA A 117 1.61 -2.57 0.38
C ALA A 117 2.67 -1.60 0.88
N LEU A 118 2.32 -0.77 1.88
CA LEU A 118 3.26 0.16 2.50
C LEU A 118 4.37 -0.56 3.27
N ALA A 119 4.03 -1.65 3.99
CA ALA A 119 4.99 -2.45 4.72
C ALA A 119 6.03 -3.08 3.77
N ASN A 120 5.59 -3.64 2.64
CA ASN A 120 6.48 -4.17 1.62
C ASN A 120 7.37 -3.08 0.99
N LEU A 121 6.79 -1.94 0.59
CA LEU A 121 7.53 -0.86 -0.06
C LEU A 121 8.60 -0.27 0.86
N THR A 122 8.23 0.09 2.10
CA THR A 122 9.19 0.64 3.08
C THR A 122 10.24 -0.38 3.54
N SER A 123 9.93 -1.68 3.49
CA SER A 123 10.90 -2.74 3.83
C SER A 123 11.86 -3.08 2.69
N THR A 124 11.45 -2.91 1.43
CA THR A 124 12.27 -3.25 0.26
C THR A 124 13.06 -2.06 -0.27
N ASP A 125 12.56 -0.84 -0.11
CA ASP A 125 13.21 0.41 -0.50
C ASP A 125 12.75 1.58 0.40
N GLY A 126 13.20 1.55 1.65
CA GLY A 126 12.83 2.55 2.66
C GLY A 126 13.31 3.96 2.33
N GLN A 127 14.48 4.11 1.69
CA GLN A 127 15.02 5.42 1.30
C GLN A 127 14.08 6.14 0.33
N LYS A 128 13.53 5.39 -0.63
CA LYS A 128 12.57 5.94 -1.60
C LYS A 128 11.19 6.15 -1.01
N TYR A 129 10.67 5.16 -0.27
CA TYR A 129 9.24 5.10 0.04
C TYR A 129 8.85 5.62 1.42
N CYS A 130 9.74 5.61 2.42
CA CYS A 130 9.43 6.24 3.72
C CYS A 130 9.06 7.73 3.58
N PRO A 131 9.81 8.57 2.82
CA PRO A 131 9.42 9.96 2.63
C PRO A 131 8.06 10.13 1.94
N TYR A 132 7.71 9.27 0.97
CA TYR A 132 6.40 9.33 0.32
C TYR A 132 5.25 9.06 1.31
N VAL A 133 5.39 8.06 2.19
CA VAL A 133 4.38 7.76 3.22
C VAL A 133 4.23 8.95 4.17
N GLU A 134 5.35 9.50 4.65
CA GLU A 134 5.33 10.63 5.58
C GLU A 134 4.72 11.89 4.95
N ASN A 135 5.28 12.33 3.82
CA ASN A 135 4.92 13.62 3.19
C ASN A 135 3.48 13.64 2.66
N GLU A 136 2.90 12.47 2.33
CA GLU A 136 1.51 12.37 1.91
C GLU A 136 0.53 12.12 3.06
N GLY A 137 0.99 12.21 4.32
CA GLY A 137 0.12 12.14 5.50
C GLY A 137 -0.23 10.73 5.96
N GLY A 138 0.61 9.74 5.65
CA GLY A 138 0.37 8.34 6.01
C GLY A 138 0.61 8.01 7.49
N VAL A 139 1.49 8.75 8.18
CA VAL A 139 1.85 8.46 9.58
C VAL A 139 0.64 8.49 10.53
N PRO A 140 -0.20 9.55 10.55
CA PRO A 140 -1.38 9.56 11.42
C PRO A 140 -2.39 8.44 11.12
N LEU A 141 -2.51 8.04 9.84
CA LEU A 141 -3.41 6.95 9.43
C LEU A 141 -2.91 5.60 9.95
N LEU A 142 -1.59 5.38 9.94
CA LEU A 142 -0.97 4.15 10.46
C LEU A 142 -1.04 4.09 11.99
N GLU A 143 -0.85 5.21 12.68
CA GLU A 143 -1.02 5.31 14.15
C GLU A 143 -2.46 5.01 14.59
N LEU A 144 -3.44 5.54 13.84
CA LEU A 144 -4.86 5.22 14.04
C LEU A 144 -5.08 3.71 13.96
N VAL A 145 -4.62 3.07 12.90
CA VAL A 145 -4.78 1.61 12.70
C VAL A 145 -4.02 0.79 13.75
N ALA A 146 -2.83 1.21 14.18
CA ALA A 146 -2.06 0.51 15.20
C ALA A 146 -2.78 0.48 16.57
N THR A 147 -3.56 1.53 16.88
CA THR A 147 -4.20 1.71 18.18
C THR A 147 -5.68 1.33 18.22
N ASP A 148 -6.38 1.35 17.09
CA ASP A 148 -7.82 1.07 17.01
C ASP A 148 -8.17 -0.40 17.36
N ASN A 149 -9.29 -0.63 18.05
CA ASN A 149 -9.71 -1.97 18.47
C ASN A 149 -10.38 -2.80 17.36
N LYS A 150 -10.81 -2.17 16.27
CA LYS A 150 -11.37 -2.82 15.08
C LYS A 150 -10.29 -3.43 14.19
N SER A 151 -9.05 -2.94 14.27
CA SER A 151 -7.93 -3.49 13.49
C SER A 151 -7.48 -4.83 14.03
N THR A 152 -7.23 -5.78 13.12
CA THR A 152 -6.71 -7.10 13.47
C THR A 152 -5.25 -7.02 13.91
N THR A 153 -4.81 -8.01 14.69
CA THR A 153 -3.41 -8.11 15.14
C THR A 153 -2.41 -8.05 13.98
N ASP A 154 -2.72 -8.69 12.85
CA ASP A 154 -1.85 -8.71 11.68
C ASP A 154 -1.72 -7.33 11.03
N ILE A 155 -2.83 -6.61 10.89
CA ILE A 155 -2.83 -5.25 10.33
C ILE A 155 -2.06 -4.30 11.26
N LYS A 156 -2.24 -4.40 12.58
CA LYS A 156 -1.49 -3.62 13.56
C LYS A 156 0.00 -3.85 13.44
N ARG A 157 0.43 -5.11 13.38
CA ARG A 157 1.84 -5.50 13.20
C ARG A 157 2.43 -4.91 11.92
N LEU A 158 1.68 -4.92 10.81
CA LEU A 158 2.13 -4.31 9.56
C LEU A 158 2.22 -2.79 9.66
N ALA A 159 1.25 -2.13 10.31
CA ALA A 159 1.27 -0.68 10.52
C ALA A 159 2.46 -0.25 11.39
N GLU A 160 2.70 -0.95 12.49
CA GLU A 160 3.86 -0.76 13.36
C GLU A 160 5.18 -0.94 12.61
N LEU A 161 5.27 -1.93 11.72
CA LEU A 161 6.45 -2.14 10.89
C LEU A 161 6.72 -0.95 9.95
N VAL A 162 5.67 -0.39 9.32
CA VAL A 162 5.82 0.80 8.48
C VAL A 162 6.31 1.99 9.30
N LEU A 163 5.71 2.22 10.47
CA LEU A 163 6.12 3.29 11.39
C LEU A 163 7.58 3.13 11.85
N GLN A 164 8.00 1.92 12.19
CA GLN A 164 9.38 1.61 12.54
C GLN A 164 10.36 1.85 11.38
N ASN A 165 9.97 1.51 10.14
CA ASN A 165 10.77 1.77 8.96
C ASN A 165 10.95 3.27 8.70
N ILE A 166 9.88 4.06 8.86
CA ILE A 166 9.92 5.53 8.74
C ILE A 166 10.85 6.12 9.80
N GLU A 167 10.69 5.71 11.05
CA GLU A 167 11.50 6.18 12.17
C GLU A 167 12.99 5.83 11.98
N LYS A 168 13.28 4.62 11.50
CA LYS A 168 14.66 4.22 11.14
C LYS A 168 15.22 5.07 10.00
N TRP A 169 14.42 5.43 9.01
CA TRP A 169 14.82 6.29 7.91
C TRP A 169 15.10 7.72 8.40
N ARG A 170 14.21 8.34 9.16
CA ARG A 170 14.42 9.69 9.76
C ARG A 170 15.73 9.79 10.51
N ARG A 171 16.05 8.80 11.36
CA ARG A 171 17.32 8.77 12.11
C ARG A 171 18.56 8.74 11.20
N LYS A 172 18.47 8.06 10.05
CA LYS A 172 19.59 8.01 9.10
C LYS A 172 19.79 9.35 8.40
N GLU A 173 18.70 10.03 8.02
CA GLU A 173 18.77 11.36 7.41
C GLU A 173 19.43 12.36 8.37
N LEU A 174 19.03 12.37 9.64
CA LEU A 174 19.64 13.21 10.68
C LEU A 174 21.15 12.98 10.81
N THR A 175 21.59 11.72 10.87
CA THR A 175 23.03 11.40 10.96
C THR A 175 23.83 11.73 9.70
N ALA A 176 23.17 11.81 8.53
CA ALA A 176 23.83 12.15 7.28
C ALA A 176 24.06 13.67 7.17
N ASP A 177 23.09 14.46 7.62
CA ASP A 177 23.15 15.93 7.64
C ASP A 177 24.24 16.43 8.60
N ASP A 178 24.29 15.87 9.82
CA ASP A 178 25.33 16.20 10.82
C ASP A 178 26.76 15.90 10.33
N SER A 179 26.92 14.94 9.41
CA SER A 179 28.23 14.56 8.87
C SER A 179 28.73 15.44 7.72
N MET A 180 27.84 16.22 7.09
CA MET A 180 28.20 17.15 6.02
C MET A 180 28.72 18.50 6.54
N ASP A 181 28.33 18.89 7.76
CA ASP A 181 28.75 20.14 8.41
C ASP A 181 30.16 20.07 9.04
N GLU A 182 30.80 18.90 9.07
CA GLU A 182 32.17 18.70 9.61
C GLU A 182 33.29 18.65 8.52
N ALA A 183 33.03 19.11 7.29
CA ALA A 183 34.10 19.17 6.28
C ALA A 183 35.20 20.19 6.70
N PRO A 184 36.49 19.79 6.78
CA PRO A 184 37.55 20.72 7.17
C PRO A 184 37.74 21.79 6.09
N ALA A 185 37.87 23.05 6.50
CA ALA A 185 38.32 24.12 5.63
C ALA A 185 39.71 23.76 5.07
N GLU A 186 39.80 23.58 3.75
CA GLU A 186 41.08 23.44 3.05
C GLU A 186 41.89 24.71 3.31
N PHE A 187 43.02 24.55 3.99
CA PHE A 187 44.03 25.60 4.11
C PHE A 187 44.68 25.77 2.74
N GLU A 188 44.44 26.91 2.09
CA GLU A 188 45.27 27.39 0.99
C GLU A 188 46.64 27.76 1.56
N ASP A 189 47.63 26.88 1.37
CA ASP A 189 49.03 27.20 1.57
C ASP A 189 49.47 28.17 0.45
N GLU A 190 49.72 29.43 0.83
CA GLU A 190 50.42 30.42 -0.01
C GLU A 190 51.88 29.96 -0.23
N GLU A 191 52.21 29.56 -1.46
CA GLU A 191 53.59 29.39 -1.91
C GLU A 191 54.35 30.74 -1.90
N GLN A 192 55.54 30.74 -1.30
CA GLN A 192 56.55 31.81 -1.36
C GLN A 192 57.43 31.71 -2.61
#